data_AF-A0AA51MUB4-F1
#
_entry.id   AF-A0AA51MUB4-F1
#
_cell.length_a   1.000
_cell.length_b   1.000
_cell.length_c   1.000
_cell.angle_alpha   90.00
_cell.angle_beta   90.00
_cell.angle_gamma   90.00
#
_symmetry.space_group_name_H-M   'P 1'
#
loop_
_entity.id
_entity.type
_entity.pdbx_description
1 polymer ?
#
loop_
_entity_poly.entity_id
_entity_poly.type
_entity_poly.pdbx_seq_one_letter_code
_entity_poly.pdbx_strand_id
1 'polypeptide(L)' 'MKNEINKIREKLYKEMESRDNDYGEVVRISEELDKLIVEYYLEEGKG' A
#
# COMPACT_ATOMS: atom_id res chain seq x y z
N MET A 1 -4.34 -10.54 3.91
CA MET A 1 -4.82 -9.16 3.73
C MET A 1 -4.33 -8.14 4.76
N LYS A 2 -4.82 -8.07 6.01
CA LYS A 2 -4.38 -6.99 6.95
C LYS A 2 -2.86 -6.92 7.16
N ASN A 3 -2.18 -8.06 7.22
CA ASN A 3 -0.72 -8.12 7.29
C ASN A 3 -0.01 -7.69 6.00
N GLU A 4 -0.63 -7.86 4.84
CA GLU A 4 -0.07 -7.44 3.55
C GLU A 4 -0.23 -5.93 3.35
N ILE A 5 -1.38 -5.37 3.72
CA ILE A 5 -1.61 -3.91 3.77
C ILE A 5 -0.54 -3.24 4.64
N ASN A 6 -0.23 -3.82 5.81
CA ASN A 6 0.81 -3.26 6.69
C ASN A 6 2.20 -3.32 6.06
N LYS A 7 2.56 -4.43 5.38
CA LYS A 7 3.85 -4.55 4.68
C LYS A 7 3.99 -3.53 3.54
N ILE A 8 2.95 -3.35 2.74
CA ILE A 8 2.97 -2.36 1.65
C ILE A 8 3.01 -0.94 2.21
N ARG A 9 2.30 -0.67 3.31
CA ARG A 9 2.38 0.63 4.00
C ARG A 9 3.79 0.93 4.49
N GLU A 10 4.47 -0.03 5.12
CA GLU A 10 5.87 0.15 5.53
C GLU A 10 6.80 0.36 4.34
N LYS A 11 6.54 -0.31 3.21
CA LYS A 11 7.30 -0.10 1.96
C LYS A 11 7.11 1.33 1.45
N LEU A 12 5.86 1.81 1.38
CA LEU A 12 5.54 3.17 0.94
C LEU A 12 6.25 4.22 1.79
N TYR A 13 6.25 4.06 3.12
CA TYR A 13 6.96 4.96 4.02
C TYR A 13 8.46 5.02 3.73
N LYS A 14 9.10 3.86 3.54
CA LYS A 14 10.54 3.79 3.22
C LYS A 14 10.88 4.48 1.90
N GLU A 15 10.06 4.29 0.87
CA GLU A 15 10.27 4.96 -0.42
C GLU A 15 10.09 6.48 -0.31
N MET A 16 9.10 6.93 0.46
CA MET A 16 8.88 8.37 0.69
C MET A 16 10.00 9.03 1.50
N GLU A 17 10.64 8.30 2.43
CA GLU A 17 11.77 8.77 3.22
C GLU A 17 13.13 8.64 2.50
N SER A 18 13.18 7.92 1.37
CA SER A 18 14.40 7.75 0.58
C SER A 18 14.88 9.10 0.02
N ARG A 19 16.19 9.33 0.03
CA ARG A 19 16.80 10.54 -0.54
C ARG A 19 16.77 10.54 -2.08
N ASP A 20 16.69 9.36 -2.68
CA ASP A 20 16.52 9.14 -4.12
C ASP A 20 15.06 8.80 -4.44
N ASN A 21 14.14 9.57 -3.87
CA ASN A 21 12.70 9.31 -3.94
C ASN A 21 12.21 9.26 -5.41
N ASP A 22 12.05 8.03 -5.93
CA ASP A 22 11.42 7.81 -7.23
C ASP A 22 9.92 8.00 -7.05
N TYR A 23 9.46 9.19 -7.42
CA TYR A 23 8.05 9.56 -7.35
C TYR A 23 7.14 8.55 -8.10
N GLY A 24 7.63 7.94 -9.18
CA GLY A 24 6.90 6.91 -9.90
C GLY A 24 6.74 5.63 -9.09
N GLU A 25 7.76 5.24 -8.33
CA GLU A 25 7.67 4.08 -7.42
C GLU A 25 6.72 4.35 -6.25
N VAL A 26 6.75 5.55 -5.66
CA VAL A 26 5.80 5.97 -4.61
C VAL A 26 4.35 5.89 -5.11
N VAL A 27 4.07 6.43 -6.29
CA VAL A 27 2.71 6.38 -6.88
C VAL A 27 2.27 4.94 -7.09
N ARG A 28 3.13 4.09 -7.65
CA ARG A 28 2.80 2.67 -7.88
C ARG A 28 2.48 1.93 -6.59
N ILE A 29 3.29 2.12 -5.54
CA ILE A 29 3.07 1.46 -4.25
C ILE A 29 1.80 1.99 -3.58
N SER A 30 1.49 3.29 -3.74
CA SER A 30 0.24 3.88 -3.24
C SER A 30 -0.99 3.26 -3.92
N GLU A 31 -0.99 3.14 -5.25
CA GLU A 31 -2.10 2.52 -5.98
C GLU A 31 -2.29 1.04 -5.62
N GLU A 32 -1.19 0.32 -5.36
CA GLU A 32 -1.23 -1.07 -4.91
C GLU A 32 -1.83 -1.19 -3.49
N LEU A 33 -1.45 -0.28 -2.59
CA LEU A 33 -2.00 -0.21 -1.24
C LEU A 33 -3.51 0.08 -1.24
N ASP A 34 -3.96 1.03 -2.06
CA ASP A 34 -5.37 1.39 -2.17
C ASP A 34 -6.22 0.21 -2.66
N LYS A 35 -5.74 -0.54 -3.66
CA LYS A 35 -6.42 -1.76 -4.15
C LYS A 35 -6.57 -2.79 -3.03
N LEU A 36 -5.50 -3.08 -2.29
CA LEU A 36 -5.53 -4.05 -1.20
C LEU A 36 -6.48 -3.63 -0.06
N ILE A 37 -6.55 -2.33 0.24
CA ILE A 37 -7.47 -1.79 1.25
C ILE A 37 -8.92 -2.00 0.78
N VAL A 38 -9.23 -1.64 -0.46
CA VAL A 38 -10.57 -1.85 -1.03
C VAL A 38 -10.95 -3.33 -1.01
N GLU A 39 -10.06 -4.22 -1.47
CA GLU A 39 -10.30 -5.66 -1.45
C GLU A 39 -10.53 -6.20 -0.03
N TYR A 40 -9.74 -5.78 0.94
CA TYR A 40 -9.92 -6.17 2.34
C TYR A 40 -11.29 -5.79 2.88
N TYR A 41 -11.76 -4.57 2.64
CA TYR A 41 -13.08 -4.14 3.10
C TYR A 41 -14.23 -4.78 2.32
N LEU A 42 -14.03 -5.10 1.04
CA LEU A 42 -15.00 -5.85 0.25
C LEU A 42 -15.12 -7.30 0.73
N GLU A 43 -14.04 -7.92 1.18
CA GLU A 43 -14.05 -9.27 1.77
C GLU A 43 -14.63 -9.27 3.19
N GLU A 44 -14.26 -8.31 4.04
CA GLU A 44 -14.82 -8.20 5.40
C GLU A 44 -16.30 -7.78 5.41
N GLY A 45 -16.75 -7.00 4.42
CA GLY A 45 -18.15 -6.61 4.24
C GLY A 45 -19.06 -7.70 3.64
N LYS A 46 -18.50 -8.84 3.24
CA LYS A 46 -19.24 -10.03 2.77
C LYS A 46 -19.44 -11.10 3.86
N GLY A 47 -19.14 -10.77 5.12
CA GLY A 47 -19.35 -11.62 6.30
C GLY A 47 -20.72 -11.47 6.95
#